data_AF-A0A7I9W656-F1
#
_entry.id   AF-A0A7I9W656-F1
#
_cell.length_a   1.000
_cell.length_b   1.000
_cell.length_c   1.000
_cell.angle_alpha   90.00
_cell.angle_beta   90.00
_cell.angle_gamma   90.00
#
_symmetry.space_group_name_H-M   'P 1'
#
loop_
_entity.id
_entity.type
_entity.pdbx_description
1 polymer ?
#
loop_
_entity_poly.entity_id
_entity_poly.type
_entity_poly.pdbx_seq_one_letter_code
_entity_poly.pdbx_strand_id
1 'polypeptide(L)'
;MTLSVDARREAVTARIPSARAGAASANAPSTSNTSSASSASRRRPQRPAVENKPVEFWPTAAIRDALETDDLTVWQRIAAAIKRDPYGRTARQVEEVLESTRPYGVSKALSEVLSRSRENLEANERAEVARLIRALLGRSGLKPQEFASRIGVSGEEFAHYLEARTSPPASLMVRMSRLSDRFAKMKAQRANGGR
;
A
#
# COMPACT_ATOMS: atom_id res chain seq x y z
N MET A 1 -19.10 -11.12 20.61
CA MET A 1 -18.15 -12.25 20.63
C MET A 1 -16.76 -11.70 20.37
N THR A 2 -16.01 -11.53 21.45
CA THR A 2 -14.66 -10.97 21.54
C THR A 2 -13.67 -12.13 21.55
N LEU A 3 -12.66 -12.12 20.68
CA LEU A 3 -11.47 -12.95 20.86
C LEU A 3 -10.22 -12.12 20.56
N SER A 4 -9.66 -11.62 21.67
CA SER A 4 -8.26 -11.26 21.86
C SER A 4 -7.46 -12.55 21.97
N VAL A 5 -6.33 -12.67 21.28
CA VAL A 5 -5.32 -13.69 21.59
C VAL A 5 -3.97 -13.00 21.67
N ASP A 6 -3.52 -12.95 22.92
CA ASP A 6 -2.24 -12.46 23.40
C ASP A 6 -1.13 -13.48 23.11
N ALA A 7 0.09 -12.97 23.23
CA ALA A 7 1.39 -13.56 22.98
C ALA A 7 1.66 -14.93 23.61
N ARG A 8 2.63 -15.64 23.03
CA ARG A 8 3.65 -16.39 23.78
C ARG A 8 4.87 -16.71 22.90
N ARG A 9 5.97 -16.00 23.19
CA ARG A 9 7.35 -16.43 22.95
C ARG A 9 7.64 -17.62 23.86
N GLU A 10 8.30 -18.65 23.36
CA GLU A 10 9.38 -19.35 24.08
C GLU A 10 10.39 -19.92 23.07
N ALA A 11 11.68 -19.70 23.37
CA ALA A 11 12.82 -20.25 22.68
C ALA A 11 13.47 -21.28 23.62
N VAL A 12 13.75 -22.50 23.16
CA VAL A 12 14.58 -23.47 23.88
C VAL A 12 15.44 -24.27 22.89
N THR A 13 16.73 -23.90 22.89
CA THR A 13 17.96 -24.70 22.88
C THR A 13 17.99 -26.14 22.33
N ALA A 14 18.78 -26.26 21.25
CA ALA A 14 19.79 -27.27 20.89
C ALA A 14 19.81 -28.67 21.54
N ARG A 15 19.93 -29.69 20.67
CA ARG A 15 20.71 -30.91 20.93
C ARG A 15 21.11 -31.63 19.64
N ILE A 16 22.42 -31.71 19.39
CA ILE A 16 23.07 -32.62 18.44
C ILE A 16 23.33 -33.96 19.16
N PRO A 17 23.33 -35.10 18.44
CA PRO A 17 24.48 -35.99 18.56
C PRO A 17 25.04 -36.48 17.21
N SER A 18 26.34 -36.76 17.27
CA SER A 18 27.26 -37.27 16.24
C SER A 18 27.37 -38.80 16.29
N ALA A 19 27.59 -39.44 15.13
CA ALA A 19 28.25 -40.75 14.88
C ALA A 19 27.80 -41.26 13.49
N ARG A 20 28.57 -41.91 12.61
CA ARG A 20 29.91 -42.52 12.62
C ARG A 20 30.25 -42.92 11.16
N ALA A 21 31.55 -43.02 10.89
CA ALA A 21 32.20 -43.32 9.62
C ALA A 21 32.15 -44.79 9.14
N GLY A 22 32.47 -44.97 7.84
CA GLY A 22 32.92 -46.22 7.17
C GLY A 22 32.90 -46.03 5.63
N ALA A 23 34.01 -45.63 4.98
CA ALA A 23 35.04 -46.48 4.31
C ALA A 23 34.42 -47.39 3.22
N ALA A 24 34.58 -47.15 1.91
CA ALA A 24 35.78 -47.22 1.03
C ALA A 24 35.73 -48.46 0.12
N SER A 25 35.76 -48.28 -1.21
CA SER A 25 36.41 -49.13 -2.24
C SER A 25 36.02 -48.60 -3.64
N ALA A 26 36.87 -47.85 -4.35
CA ALA A 26 37.93 -48.31 -5.25
C ALA A 26 37.43 -49.10 -6.48
N ASN A 27 37.37 -48.46 -7.65
CA ASN A 27 37.92 -49.04 -8.88
C ASN A 27 38.18 -47.97 -9.96
N ALA A 28 39.38 -47.98 -10.52
CA ALA A 28 39.77 -47.36 -11.79
C ALA A 28 40.32 -48.49 -12.69
N PRO A 29 40.25 -48.36 -14.02
CA PRO A 29 41.44 -47.85 -14.70
C PRO A 29 41.17 -46.93 -15.90
N SER A 30 42.26 -46.26 -16.26
CA SER A 30 42.49 -45.22 -17.25
C SER A 30 42.26 -45.63 -18.70
N THR A 31 41.81 -44.70 -19.56
CA THR A 31 42.45 -44.37 -20.84
C THR A 31 42.11 -42.94 -21.27
N SER A 32 43.15 -42.21 -21.64
CA SER A 32 43.15 -40.87 -22.24
C SER A 32 42.42 -40.82 -23.58
N ASN A 33 41.54 -39.83 -23.78
CA ASN A 33 41.34 -39.26 -25.11
C ASN A 33 41.16 -37.74 -25.07
N THR A 34 42.19 -37.09 -25.59
CA THR A 34 42.32 -35.79 -26.25
C THR A 34 41.03 -35.01 -26.55
N SER A 35 40.97 -33.81 -25.97
CA SER A 35 40.49 -32.53 -26.51
C SER A 35 39.54 -32.55 -27.71
N SER A 36 38.28 -32.18 -27.50
CA SER A 36 37.49 -31.40 -28.46
C SER A 36 36.25 -30.79 -27.81
N ALA A 37 36.10 -29.48 -28.02
CA ALA A 37 34.88 -28.70 -27.83
C ALA A 37 34.36 -28.51 -26.40
N SER A 38 35.05 -27.60 -25.68
CA SER A 38 34.45 -26.48 -24.97
C SER A 38 32.92 -26.52 -24.86
N SER A 39 32.51 -27.14 -23.77
CA SER A 39 31.24 -26.90 -23.08
C SER A 39 31.06 -25.39 -22.84
N ALA A 40 30.45 -24.73 -23.80
CA ALA A 40 29.69 -23.52 -23.58
C ALA A 40 28.26 -23.82 -24.05
N SER A 41 27.56 -24.70 -23.32
CA SER A 41 26.12 -24.50 -23.16
C SER A 41 25.98 -23.02 -22.80
N ARG A 42 25.53 -22.22 -23.77
CA ARG A 42 25.21 -20.81 -23.57
C ARG A 42 24.30 -20.78 -22.36
N ARG A 43 24.88 -20.45 -21.21
CA ARG A 43 24.18 -20.29 -19.96
C ARG A 43 23.30 -19.08 -20.24
N ARG A 44 22.07 -19.37 -20.67
CA ARG A 44 20.99 -18.39 -20.80
C ARG A 44 21.12 -17.51 -19.56
N PRO A 45 21.32 -16.19 -19.70
CA PRO A 45 21.62 -15.33 -18.57
C PRO A 45 20.62 -15.69 -17.49
N GLN A 46 21.16 -16.19 -16.38
CA GLN A 46 20.41 -16.82 -15.31
C GLN A 46 19.42 -15.76 -14.85
N ARG A 47 18.16 -15.89 -15.25
CA ARG A 47 17.11 -14.90 -14.99
C ARG A 47 17.17 -14.65 -13.49
N PRO A 48 17.47 -13.43 -13.03
CA PRO A 48 17.71 -13.23 -11.61
C PRO A 48 16.45 -13.70 -10.87
N ALA A 49 16.63 -14.28 -9.69
CA ALA A 49 15.58 -14.89 -8.85
C ALA A 49 14.55 -13.87 -8.30
N VAL A 50 14.14 -12.90 -9.11
CA VAL A 50 13.19 -11.82 -8.83
C VAL A 50 11.76 -12.26 -9.17
N GLU A 51 11.55 -13.20 -10.10
CA GLU A 51 10.21 -13.66 -10.51
C GLU A 51 9.38 -14.20 -9.32
N ASN A 52 10.03 -14.81 -8.33
CA ASN A 52 9.36 -15.32 -7.11
C ASN A 52 9.33 -14.33 -5.93
N LYS A 53 9.98 -13.16 -6.03
CA LYS A 53 9.95 -12.15 -4.96
C LYS A 53 8.70 -11.28 -5.09
N PRO A 54 8.10 -10.82 -3.98
CA PRO A 54 7.05 -9.80 -4.03
C PRO A 54 7.55 -8.56 -4.81
N VAL A 55 6.66 -7.93 -5.59
CA VAL A 55 6.98 -6.82 -6.53
C VAL A 55 7.56 -5.61 -5.80
N GLU A 56 7.25 -5.47 -4.52
CA GLU A 56 7.75 -4.44 -3.60
C GLU A 56 9.28 -4.45 -3.46
N PHE A 57 9.91 -5.60 -3.73
CA PHE A 57 11.36 -5.79 -3.64
C PHE A 57 12.05 -5.78 -5.00
N TRP A 58 11.32 -5.49 -6.08
CA TRP A 58 11.91 -5.49 -7.41
C TRP A 58 12.72 -4.20 -7.64
N PRO A 59 13.91 -4.30 -8.27
CA PRO A 59 14.61 -3.12 -8.75
C PRO A 59 13.88 -2.51 -9.96
N THR A 60 14.07 -1.22 -10.23
CA THR A 60 13.42 -0.51 -11.36
C THR A 60 13.71 -1.20 -12.70
N ALA A 61 14.91 -1.74 -12.90
CA ALA A 61 15.27 -2.49 -14.10
C ALA A 61 14.42 -3.77 -14.30
N ALA A 62 14.02 -4.45 -13.22
CA ALA A 62 13.15 -5.62 -13.31
C ALA A 62 11.69 -5.22 -13.62
N ILE A 63 11.25 -4.05 -13.13
CA ILE A 63 9.96 -3.49 -13.53
C ILE A 63 9.96 -3.16 -15.02
N ARG A 64 11.02 -2.53 -15.53
CA ARG A 64 11.17 -2.25 -16.97
C ARG A 64 11.09 -3.53 -17.83
N ASP A 65 11.88 -4.54 -17.49
CA ASP A 65 11.88 -5.84 -18.19
C ASP A 65 10.50 -6.51 -18.18
N ALA A 66 9.78 -6.40 -17.06
CA ALA A 66 8.42 -6.91 -16.92
C ALA A 66 7.39 -6.16 -17.77
N LEU A 67 7.58 -4.86 -18.03
CA LEU A 67 6.69 -4.10 -18.92
C LEU A 67 6.97 -4.37 -20.41
N GLU A 68 8.21 -4.74 -20.74
CA GLU A 68 8.61 -5.16 -22.09
C GLU A 68 8.13 -6.58 -22.43
N THR A 69 7.90 -7.41 -21.41
CA THR A 69 7.46 -8.80 -21.57
C THR A 69 5.94 -8.92 -21.56
N ASP A 70 5.37 -9.76 -22.43
CA ASP A 70 3.93 -10.07 -22.51
C ASP A 70 3.47 -11.07 -21.44
N ASP A 71 3.67 -10.74 -20.15
CA ASP A 71 3.22 -11.58 -19.03
C ASP A 71 2.13 -10.89 -18.20
N LEU A 72 0.89 -11.27 -18.50
CA LEU A 72 -0.31 -10.78 -17.81
C LEU A 72 -0.28 -11.03 -16.30
N THR A 73 0.30 -12.13 -15.84
CA THR A 73 0.33 -12.46 -14.40
C THR A 73 1.25 -11.51 -13.65
N VAL A 74 2.37 -11.13 -14.26
CA VAL A 74 3.29 -10.13 -13.71
C VAL A 74 2.63 -8.76 -13.71
N TRP A 75 1.95 -8.38 -14.79
CA TRP A 75 1.22 -7.10 -14.84
C TRP A 75 0.12 -7.01 -13.79
N GLN A 76 -0.61 -8.09 -13.54
CA GLN A 76 -1.62 -8.15 -12.46
C GLN A 76 -1.00 -7.95 -11.09
N ARG A 77 0.19 -8.51 -10.83
CA ARG A 77 0.92 -8.32 -9.56
C ARG A 77 1.37 -6.87 -9.39
N ILE A 78 1.89 -6.24 -10.45
CA ILE A 78 2.25 -4.81 -10.44
C ILE A 78 1.01 -3.96 -10.16
N ALA A 79 -0.09 -4.21 -10.88
CA ALA A 79 -1.35 -3.50 -10.68
C ALA A 79 -1.91 -3.67 -9.25
N ALA A 80 -1.82 -4.88 -8.68
CA ALA A 80 -2.24 -5.14 -7.31
C ALA A 80 -1.39 -4.37 -6.28
N ALA A 81 -0.07 -4.30 -6.49
CA ALA A 81 0.81 -3.51 -5.64
C ALA A 81 0.49 -2.01 -5.71
N ILE A 82 0.23 -1.47 -6.91
CA ILE A 82 -0.20 -0.07 -7.12
C ILE A 82 -1.53 0.21 -6.42
N LYS A 83 -2.53 -0.67 -6.58
CA LYS A 83 -3.84 -0.51 -5.93
C LYS A 83 -3.74 -0.50 -4.41
N ARG A 84 -2.76 -1.22 -3.83
CA ARG A 84 -2.52 -1.22 -2.38
C ARG A 84 -1.86 0.06 -1.90
N ASP A 85 -0.92 0.61 -2.65
CA ASP A 85 -0.19 1.82 -2.31
C ASP A 85 0.12 2.68 -3.56
N PRO A 86 -0.78 3.62 -3.94
CA PRO A 86 -0.67 4.42 -5.17
C PRO A 86 0.47 5.46 -5.16
N TYR A 87 1.04 5.74 -3.99
CA TYR A 87 2.19 6.63 -3.82
C TYR A 87 3.45 5.88 -3.36
N GLY A 88 3.34 4.56 -3.19
CA GLY A 88 4.39 3.69 -2.74
C GLY A 88 5.52 3.49 -3.74
N ARG A 89 6.54 2.74 -3.30
CA ARG A 89 7.76 2.48 -4.07
C ARG A 89 7.47 1.91 -5.46
N THR A 90 6.65 0.88 -5.56
CA THR A 90 6.32 0.23 -6.84
C THR A 90 5.61 1.20 -7.79
N ALA A 91 4.69 2.03 -7.28
CA ALA A 91 4.02 3.03 -8.10
C ALA A 91 5.03 4.04 -8.67
N ARG A 92 5.97 4.54 -7.86
CA ARG A 92 7.04 5.45 -8.31
C ARG A 92 7.98 4.83 -9.34
N GLN A 93 8.37 3.57 -9.14
CA GLN A 93 9.21 2.85 -10.11
C GLN A 93 8.50 2.65 -11.44
N VAL A 94 7.18 2.39 -11.42
CA VAL A 94 6.39 2.28 -12.65
C VAL A 94 6.29 3.64 -13.33
N GLU A 95 6.05 4.74 -12.61
CA GLU A 95 6.09 6.09 -13.19
C GLU A 95 7.41 6.38 -13.89
N GLU A 96 8.54 6.13 -13.23
CA GLU A 96 9.89 6.33 -13.78
C GLU A 96 10.08 5.52 -15.07
N VAL A 97 9.58 4.28 -15.12
CA VAL A 97 9.65 3.45 -16.33
C VAL A 97 8.73 3.98 -17.42
N LEU A 98 7.52 4.39 -17.09
CA LEU A 98 6.54 4.93 -18.05
C LEU A 98 6.97 6.27 -18.65
N GLU A 99 7.74 7.07 -17.92
CA GLU A 99 8.36 8.31 -18.42
C GLU A 99 9.48 8.04 -19.44
N SER A 100 10.05 6.82 -19.46
CA SER A 100 11.15 6.46 -20.36
C SER A 100 10.70 6.12 -21.78
N THR A 101 11.51 6.49 -22.78
CA THR A 101 11.14 6.57 -24.19
C THR A 101 11.10 5.22 -24.92
N ARG A 102 10.09 4.38 -24.66
CA ARG A 102 9.52 3.39 -25.61
C ARG A 102 8.05 3.12 -25.23
N PRO A 103 7.12 3.06 -26.20
CA PRO A 103 5.77 2.60 -25.89
C PRO A 103 5.81 1.11 -25.53
N TYR A 104 5.65 0.79 -24.24
CA TYR A 104 5.39 -0.58 -23.78
C TYR A 104 3.92 -0.92 -24.05
N GLY A 105 3.63 -2.16 -24.47
CA GLY A 105 2.28 -2.57 -24.85
C GLY A 105 1.21 -2.31 -23.77
N VAL A 106 1.63 -2.29 -22.50
CA VAL A 106 0.78 -2.05 -21.33
C VAL A 106 0.93 -0.69 -20.68
N SER A 107 1.76 0.21 -21.23
CA SER A 107 2.03 1.52 -20.62
C SER A 107 0.75 2.29 -20.30
N LYS A 108 -0.14 2.40 -21.30
CA LYS A 108 -1.41 3.13 -21.15
C LYS A 108 -2.31 2.51 -20.08
N ALA A 109 -2.37 1.17 -20.01
CA ALA A 109 -3.18 0.48 -19.03
C ALA A 109 -2.65 0.69 -17.60
N LEU A 110 -1.33 0.66 -17.41
CA LEU A 110 -0.72 0.89 -16.10
C LEU A 110 -0.78 2.36 -15.67
N SER A 111 -0.63 3.31 -16.61
CA SER A 111 -0.91 4.72 -16.36
C SER A 111 -2.35 4.93 -15.86
N GLU A 112 -3.32 4.27 -16.51
CA GLU A 112 -4.72 4.35 -16.11
C GLU A 112 -4.95 3.74 -14.71
N VAL A 113 -4.31 2.60 -14.41
CA VAL A 113 -4.38 1.99 -13.07
C VAL A 113 -3.80 2.93 -12.02
N LEU A 114 -2.69 3.62 -12.29
CA LEU A 114 -2.10 4.61 -11.38
C LEU A 114 -3.06 5.77 -11.12
N SER A 115 -3.56 6.41 -12.17
CA SER A 115 -4.49 7.55 -12.06
C SER A 115 -5.74 7.17 -11.28
N ARG A 116 -6.42 6.07 -11.66
CA ARG A 116 -7.63 5.61 -10.97
C ARG A 116 -7.37 5.23 -9.51
N SER A 117 -6.22 4.61 -9.22
CA SER A 117 -5.91 4.22 -7.84
C SER A 117 -5.72 5.45 -6.95
N ARG A 118 -5.17 6.54 -7.48
CA ARG A 118 -5.03 7.82 -6.77
C ARG A 118 -6.35 8.53 -6.58
N GLU A 119 -7.16 8.62 -7.63
CA GLU A 119 -8.52 9.18 -7.55
C GLU A 119 -9.36 8.46 -6.49
N ASN A 120 -9.28 7.13 -6.45
CA ASN A 120 -9.95 6.32 -5.44
C ASN A 120 -9.43 6.60 -4.02
N LEU A 121 -8.11 6.75 -3.86
CA LEU A 121 -7.51 7.10 -2.57
C LEU A 121 -7.99 8.48 -2.10
N GLU A 122 -7.93 9.48 -2.96
CA GLU A 122 -8.41 10.84 -2.65
C GLU A 122 -9.92 10.85 -2.32
N ALA A 123 -10.72 10.06 -3.03
CA ALA A 123 -12.15 9.91 -2.73
C ALA A 123 -12.39 9.30 -1.34
N ASN A 124 -11.61 8.28 -0.97
CA ASN A 124 -11.67 7.67 0.35
C ASN A 124 -11.24 8.64 1.45
N GLU A 125 -10.20 9.43 1.22
CA GLU A 125 -9.75 10.47 2.15
C GLU A 125 -10.81 11.55 2.35
N ARG A 126 -11.46 12.02 1.27
CA ARG A 126 -12.61 12.94 1.38
C ARG A 126 -13.77 12.33 2.16
N ALA A 127 -14.06 11.05 1.96
CA ALA A 127 -15.10 10.34 2.71
C ALA A 127 -14.79 10.25 4.21
N GLU A 128 -13.52 10.02 4.57
CA GLU A 128 -13.08 10.01 5.97
C GLU A 128 -13.18 11.40 6.59
N VAL A 129 -12.76 12.45 5.88
CA VAL A 129 -12.94 13.84 6.35
C VAL A 129 -14.42 14.16 6.57
N ALA A 130 -15.32 13.77 5.66
CA ALA A 130 -16.76 13.94 5.84
C ALA A 130 -17.28 13.20 7.10
N ARG A 131 -16.77 12.00 7.39
CA ARG A 131 -17.08 11.26 8.62
C ARG A 131 -16.66 12.04 9.87
N LEU A 132 -15.45 12.62 9.86
CA LEU A 132 -14.97 13.47 10.96
C LEU A 132 -15.87 14.69 11.16
N ILE A 133 -16.28 15.36 10.09
CA ILE A 133 -17.17 16.53 10.15
C ILE A 133 -18.54 16.15 10.74
N ARG A 134 -19.13 15.04 10.31
CA ARG A 134 -20.39 14.53 10.89
C ARG A 134 -20.26 14.23 12.38
N ALA A 135 -19.13 13.68 12.83
CA ALA A 135 -18.88 13.45 14.24
C ALA A 135 -18.79 14.76 15.04
N LEU A 136 -18.11 15.78 14.51
CA LEU A 136 -18.04 17.12 15.12
C LEU A 136 -19.41 17.78 15.21
N LEU A 137 -20.21 17.69 14.15
CA LEU A 137 -21.58 18.19 14.11
C LEU A 137 -22.45 17.49 15.18
N GLY A 138 -22.45 16.16 15.19
CA GLY A 138 -23.22 15.37 16.16
C GLY A 138 -22.84 15.68 17.60
N ARG A 139 -21.54 15.82 17.89
CA ARG A 139 -21.03 16.19 19.21
C ARG A 139 -21.45 17.60 19.65
N SER A 140 -21.52 18.55 18.71
CA SER A 140 -21.97 19.92 19.01
C SER A 140 -23.46 20.00 19.36
N GLY A 141 -24.28 19.08 18.84
CA GLY A 141 -25.74 19.11 18.97
C GLY A 141 -26.42 20.24 18.17
N LEU A 142 -25.68 20.95 17.31
CA LEU A 142 -26.22 21.98 16.43
C LEU A 142 -26.91 21.38 15.21
N LYS A 143 -27.86 22.13 14.64
CA LYS A 143 -28.40 21.82 13.31
C LYS A 143 -27.34 22.13 12.24
N PRO A 144 -27.33 21.41 11.08
CA PRO A 144 -26.34 21.63 10.03
C PRO A 144 -26.21 23.09 9.57
N GLN A 145 -27.33 23.78 9.35
CA GLN A 145 -27.34 25.19 8.93
C GLN A 145 -26.71 26.11 9.98
N GLU A 146 -27.04 25.91 11.25
CA GLU A 146 -26.49 26.70 12.34
C GLU A 146 -24.98 26.46 12.52
N PHE A 147 -24.55 25.21 12.35
CA PHE A 147 -23.14 24.85 12.37
C PHE A 147 -22.38 25.54 11.23
N ALA A 148 -22.92 25.51 10.00
CA ALA A 148 -22.36 26.17 8.81
C ALA A 148 -22.20 27.69 9.04
N SER A 149 -23.26 28.37 9.49
CA SER A 149 -23.20 29.80 9.79
C SER A 149 -22.13 30.14 10.85
N ARG A 150 -21.99 29.31 11.89
CA ARG A 150 -20.99 29.56 12.96
C ARG A 150 -19.55 29.30 12.57
N ILE A 151 -19.31 28.45 11.58
CA ILE A 151 -17.97 28.28 11.01
C ILE A 151 -17.70 29.24 9.85
N GLY A 152 -18.71 30.02 9.43
CA GLY A 152 -18.57 31.06 8.41
C GLY A 152 -18.60 30.56 6.97
N VAL A 153 -19.37 29.50 6.69
CA VAL A 153 -19.58 28.98 5.32
C VAL A 153 -21.07 28.90 5.00
N SER A 154 -21.41 28.84 3.72
CA SER A 154 -22.80 28.65 3.29
C SER A 154 -23.30 27.24 3.63
N GLY A 155 -24.62 27.06 3.72
CA GLY A 155 -25.21 25.74 3.92
C GLY A 155 -24.94 24.77 2.77
N GLU A 156 -24.84 25.27 1.54
CA GLU A 156 -24.49 24.49 0.34
C GLU A 156 -23.03 24.03 0.37
N GLU A 157 -22.09 24.93 0.69
CA GLU A 157 -20.68 24.59 0.84
C GLU A 157 -20.48 23.57 1.96
N PHE A 158 -21.19 23.74 3.07
CA PHE A 158 -21.18 22.75 4.15
C PHE A 158 -21.76 21.40 3.72
N ALA A 159 -22.82 21.39 2.91
CA ALA A 159 -23.37 20.15 2.36
C ALA A 159 -22.36 19.43 1.45
N HIS A 160 -21.58 20.15 0.65
CA HIS A 160 -20.50 19.55 -0.15
C HIS A 160 -19.44 18.84 0.71
N TYR A 161 -19.06 19.44 1.85
CA TYR A 161 -18.16 18.77 2.80
C TYR A 161 -18.82 17.53 3.44
N LEU A 162 -20.10 17.60 3.80
CA LEU A 162 -20.83 16.47 4.35
C LEU A 162 -21.03 15.34 3.35
N GLU A 163 -21.08 15.63 2.05
CA GLU A 163 -21.22 14.66 0.97
C GLU A 163 -19.89 14.17 0.41
N ALA A 164 -18.76 14.59 1.00
CA ALA A 164 -17.40 14.26 0.54
C ALA A 164 -17.10 14.70 -0.91
N ARG A 165 -17.86 15.68 -1.44
CA ARG A 165 -17.60 16.25 -2.77
C ARG A 165 -16.32 17.07 -2.77
N THR A 166 -16.09 17.81 -1.70
CA THR A 166 -14.91 18.63 -1.48
C THR A 166 -14.37 18.40 -0.06
N SER A 167 -13.08 18.66 0.15
CA SER A 167 -12.48 18.65 1.48
C SER A 167 -12.30 20.08 1.97
N PRO A 168 -12.69 20.41 3.21
CA PRO A 168 -12.45 21.73 3.78
C PRO A 168 -10.95 21.97 4.00
N PRO A 169 -10.49 23.23 3.95
CA PRO A 169 -9.12 23.55 4.33
C PRO A 169 -8.86 23.22 5.81
N ALA A 170 -7.61 22.90 6.16
CA ALA A 170 -7.23 22.50 7.51
C ALA A 170 -7.61 23.56 8.58
N SER A 171 -7.51 24.84 8.25
CA SER A 171 -7.91 25.94 9.13
C SER A 171 -9.41 25.89 9.49
N LEU A 172 -10.26 25.46 8.56
CA LEU A 172 -11.69 25.29 8.77
C LEU A 172 -11.98 24.06 9.65
N MET A 173 -11.25 22.96 9.47
CA MET A 173 -11.33 21.79 10.36
C MET A 173 -11.01 22.14 11.81
N VAL A 174 -9.97 22.95 12.05
CA VAL A 174 -9.64 23.45 13.40
C VAL A 174 -10.77 24.29 13.99
N ARG A 175 -11.41 25.15 13.18
CA ARG A 175 -12.57 25.95 13.60
C ARG A 175 -13.77 25.08 13.98
N MET A 176 -14.08 24.07 13.16
CA MET A 176 -15.15 23.10 13.43
C MET A 176 -14.91 22.34 14.74
N SER A 177 -13.66 21.88 14.99
CA SER A 177 -13.31 21.19 16.23
C SER A 177 -13.53 22.07 17.46
N ARG A 178 -12.99 23.31 17.44
CA ARG A 178 -13.15 24.27 18.53
C ARG A 178 -14.62 24.61 18.78
N LEU A 179 -15.42 24.78 17.71
CA LEU A 179 -16.86 25.03 17.83
C LEU A 179 -17.55 23.85 18.51
N SER A 180 -17.30 22.63 18.04
CA SER A 180 -17.87 21.41 18.61
C SER A 180 -17.54 21.25 20.09
N ASP A 181 -16.28 21.45 20.48
CA ASP A 181 -15.83 21.37 21.88
C ASP A 181 -16.54 22.38 22.79
N ARG A 182 -16.71 23.63 22.33
CA ARG A 182 -17.39 24.66 23.11
C ARG A 182 -18.84 24.28 23.39
N PHE A 183 -19.57 23.83 22.38
CA PHE A 183 -20.98 23.43 22.53
C PHE A 183 -21.14 22.16 23.36
N ALA A 184 -20.24 21.20 23.21
CA ALA A 184 -20.20 20.00 24.04
C ALA A 184 -20.00 20.35 25.53
N LYS A 185 -19.08 21.28 25.85
CA LYS A 185 -18.86 21.76 27.22
C LYS A 185 -20.08 22.48 27.79
N MET A 186 -20.70 23.38 27.03
CA MET A 186 -21.91 24.08 27.46
C MET A 186 -23.07 23.11 27.71
N LYS A 187 -23.22 22.08 26.87
CA LYS A 187 -24.24 21.03 27.05
C LYS A 187 -23.99 20.23 28.35
N ALA A 188 -22.73 19.86 28.62
CA ALA A 188 -22.37 19.14 29.85
C ALA A 188 -22.59 19.98 31.11
N GLN A 189 -22.25 21.27 31.08
CA GLN A 189 -22.49 22.19 32.21
C GLN A 189 -23.99 22.32 32.53
N ARG A 190 -24.84 22.45 31.50
CA ARG A 190 -26.30 22.49 31.71
C ARG A 190 -26.86 21.20 32.30
N ALA A 191 -26.32 20.05 31.89
CA ALA A 191 -26.72 18.76 32.45
C ALA A 191 -26.31 18.61 33.92
N ASN A 192 -25.16 19.18 34.33
CA ASN A 192 -24.67 19.09 35.70
C ASN A 192 -25.29 20.12 36.66
N GLY A 193 -25.66 21.31 36.18
CA GLY A 193 -26.26 22.37 37.00
C GLY A 193 -27.79 22.29 37.17
N GLY A 194 -28.42 21.30 36.55
CA GLY A 194 -29.86 21.02 36.67
C GLY A 194 -30.20 19.85 37.61
N ARG A 195 -29.25 19.41 38.44
CA ARG A 195 -29.45 18.48 39.55
C ARG A 195 -29.22 19.21 40.86
#